data_AF-A0A238WMW0-F1
#
_entry.id   AF-A0A238WMW0-F1
#
_cell.length_a   1.000
_cell.length_b   1.000
_cell.length_c   1.000
_cell.angle_alpha   90.00
_cell.angle_beta   90.00
_cell.angle_gamma   90.00
#
_symmetry.space_group_name_H-M   'P 1'
#
loop_
_entity.id
_entity.type
_entity.pdbx_description
1 polymer ?
#
loop_
_entity_poly.entity_id
_entity_poly.type
_entity_poly.pdbx_seq_one_letter_code
_entity_poly.pdbx_strand_id
1 'polypeptide(L)'
;MTQQINSCRCGTTWTGLARAHCGACHRTFNTAGLFDAHRRDGACRDPASVWHGGGYLRQVDGIWSGPAMPERAQAAKRGRVTEAVAAHAPEPE
;
A
#
# COMPACT_ATOMS: atom_id res chain seq x y z
N MET A 1 -10.63 18.47 -1.07
CA MET A 1 -10.12 17.21 -1.68
C MET A 1 -10.76 16.03 -0.95
N THR A 2 -11.80 15.42 -1.51
CA THR A 2 -12.54 14.33 -0.83
C THR A 2 -11.77 13.02 -0.97
N GLN A 3 -11.29 12.45 0.13
CA GLN A 3 -10.55 11.20 0.12
C GLN A 3 -11.54 10.04 -0.10
N GLN A 4 -11.35 9.23 -1.15
CA GLN A 4 -12.24 8.11 -1.45
C GLN A 4 -12.12 7.05 -0.36
N ILE A 5 -13.25 6.73 0.29
CA ILE A 5 -13.36 5.66 1.28
C ILE A 5 -13.82 4.41 0.52
N ASN A 6 -12.94 3.43 0.43
CA ASN A 6 -13.31 2.13 -0.13
C ASN A 6 -13.81 1.24 1.00
N SER A 7 -14.96 0.60 0.80
CA SER A 7 -15.58 -0.31 1.76
C SER A 7 -15.81 -1.69 1.15
N CYS A 8 -15.63 -2.74 1.95
CA CYS A 8 -16.01 -4.10 1.59
C CYS A 8 -17.23 -4.54 2.41
N ARG A 9 -17.98 -5.54 1.92
CA ARG A 9 -19.11 -6.14 2.62
C ARG A 9 -18.74 -6.72 3.99
N CYS A 10 -17.46 -7.01 4.24
CA CYS A 10 -16.95 -7.43 5.54
C CYS A 10 -16.82 -6.28 6.57
N GLY A 11 -17.23 -5.06 6.22
CA GLY A 11 -17.19 -3.89 7.11
C GLY A 11 -15.82 -3.20 7.16
N THR A 12 -14.81 -3.75 6.51
CA THR A 12 -13.49 -3.11 6.44
C THR A 12 -13.53 -1.91 5.50
N THR A 13 -13.00 -0.79 5.97
CA THR A 13 -12.81 0.42 5.18
C THR A 13 -11.32 0.72 5.05
N TRP A 14 -10.92 1.26 3.89
CA TRP A 14 -9.57 1.72 3.68
C TRP A 14 -9.57 2.99 2.84
N THR A 15 -8.68 3.92 3.20
CA THR A 15 -8.52 5.20 2.50
C THR A 15 -7.19 5.23 1.74
N GLY A 16 -7.17 5.87 0.57
CA GLY A 16 -5.96 6.03 -0.24
C GLY A 16 -5.86 5.06 -1.41
N LEU A 17 -5.46 5.60 -2.56
CA LEU A 17 -5.46 4.92 -3.87
C LEU A 17 -4.58 3.68 -3.93
N ALA A 18 -3.57 3.59 -3.07
CA ALA A 18 -2.64 2.45 -3.06
C ALA A 18 -3.15 1.25 -2.24
N ARG A 19 -4.10 1.46 -1.31
CA ARG A 19 -4.55 0.41 -0.39
C ARG A 19 -5.47 -0.58 -1.10
N ALA A 20 -5.26 -1.87 -0.85
CA ALA A 20 -5.98 -2.97 -1.49
C ALA A 20 -6.57 -3.92 -0.44
N HIS A 21 -7.76 -4.45 -0.69
CA HIS A 21 -8.44 -5.40 0.20
C HIS A 21 -8.67 -6.73 -0.52
N CYS A 22 -8.32 -7.83 0.13
CA CYS A 22 -8.63 -9.14 -0.41
C CYS A 22 -10.03 -9.58 -0.01
N GLY A 23 -10.95 -9.65 -0.97
CA GLY A 23 -12.32 -10.10 -0.73
C GLY A 23 -12.47 -11.58 -0.34
N ALA A 24 -11.39 -12.38 -0.41
CA ALA A 24 -11.42 -13.79 -0.04
C ALA A 24 -11.01 -14.04 1.42
N CYS A 25 -9.96 -13.35 1.91
CA CYS A 25 -9.47 -13.51 3.29
C CYS A 25 -9.72 -12.28 4.17
N HIS A 26 -10.33 -11.23 3.61
CA HIS A 26 -10.68 -9.98 4.27
C HIS A 26 -9.52 -9.19 4.90
N ARG A 27 -8.29 -9.44 4.45
CA ARG A 27 -7.12 -8.67 4.88
C ARG A 27 -6.89 -7.46 3.99
N THR A 28 -6.48 -6.35 4.61
CA THR A 28 -6.17 -5.09 3.93
C THR A 28 -4.66 -4.91 3.84
N PHE A 29 -4.19 -4.44 2.68
CA PHE A 29 -2.79 -4.29 2.33
C PHE A 29 -2.49 -2.83 1.99
N ASN A 30 -1.31 -2.35 2.37
CA ASN A 30 -0.93 -0.95 2.21
C ASN A 30 -0.62 -0.56 0.76
N THR A 31 -0.31 -1.54 -0.10
CA THR A 31 -0.08 -1.34 -1.54
C THR A 31 -0.63 -2.52 -2.35
N ALA A 32 -0.96 -2.28 -3.63
CA ALA A 32 -1.38 -3.34 -4.56
C ALA A 32 -0.32 -4.45 -4.70
N GLY A 33 0.98 -4.12 -4.76
CA GLY A 33 2.04 -5.13 -4.85
C GLY A 33 2.10 -6.09 -3.66
N LEU A 34 1.72 -5.63 -2.45
CA LEU A 34 1.59 -6.51 -1.29
C LEU A 34 0.37 -7.43 -1.38
N PHE A 35 -0.73 -6.91 -1.94
CA PHE A 35 -1.91 -7.72 -2.24
C PHE A 35 -1.58 -8.81 -3.26
N ASP A 36 -0.86 -8.48 -4.33
CA ASP A 36 -0.44 -9.45 -5.35
C ASP A 36 0.54 -10.48 -4.77
N ALA A 37 1.48 -10.06 -3.93
CA ALA A 37 2.39 -10.98 -3.25
C ALA A 37 1.66 -11.95 -2.31
N HIS A 38 0.59 -11.49 -1.67
CA HIS A 38 -0.31 -12.31 -0.87
C HIS A 38 -1.12 -13.28 -1.75
N ARG A 39 -1.60 -12.82 -2.91
CA ARG A 39 -2.44 -13.59 -3.81
C ARG A 39 -1.61 -14.11 -4.99
N ARG A 40 -0.98 -15.26 -4.78
CA ARG A 40 -0.19 -15.94 -5.83
C ARG A 40 -0.88 -17.21 -6.27
N ASP A 41 -0.81 -17.49 -7.58
CA ASP A 41 -1.36 -18.72 -8.17
C ASP A 41 -2.87 -18.91 -7.89
N GLY A 42 -3.60 -17.79 -7.78
CA GLY A 42 -5.02 -17.78 -7.46
C GLY A 42 -5.35 -18.08 -5.99
N ALA A 43 -4.36 -18.35 -5.14
CA ALA A 43 -4.53 -18.72 -3.74
C ALA A 43 -4.12 -17.59 -2.78
N CYS A 44 -4.83 -17.52 -1.65
CA CYS A 44 -4.47 -16.65 -0.55
C CYS A 44 -3.35 -17.29 0.27
N ARG A 45 -2.16 -16.70 0.25
CA ARG A 45 -1.08 -17.05 1.19
C ARG A 45 -1.25 -16.25 2.46
N ASP A 46 -0.89 -16.82 3.61
CA ASP A 46 -0.91 -16.08 4.88
C ASP A 46 0.07 -14.91 4.80
N PRO A 47 -0.38 -13.65 4.93
CA PRO A 47 0.49 -12.49 4.85
C PRO A 47 1.73 -12.51 5.74
N ALA A 48 1.70 -13.12 6.93
CA ALA A 48 2.89 -13.20 7.79
C ALA A 48 3.99 -14.08 7.18
N SER A 49 3.63 -15.02 6.29
CA SER A 49 4.56 -15.86 5.53
C SER A 49 5.03 -15.25 4.20
N VAL A 50 4.48 -14.10 3.80
CA VAL A 50 4.79 -13.48 2.51
C VAL A 50 6.09 -12.69 2.62
N TRP A 51 7.09 -13.07 1.81
CA TRP A 51 8.33 -12.33 1.65
C TRP A 51 8.23 -11.32 0.51
N HIS A 52 8.46 -10.04 0.77
CA HIS A 52 8.42 -8.99 -0.24
C HIS A 52 9.37 -7.85 0.12
N GLY A 53 10.21 -7.41 -0.83
CA GLY A 53 11.07 -6.24 -0.63
C GLY A 53 12.12 -6.41 0.47
N GLY A 54 12.62 -7.63 0.69
CA GLY A 54 13.71 -7.92 1.63
C GLY A 54 13.28 -8.31 3.05
N GLY A 55 12.01 -8.66 3.25
CA GLY A 55 11.52 -9.12 4.54
C GLY A 55 10.09 -9.63 4.50
N TYR A 56 9.61 -10.17 5.63
CA TYR A 56 8.23 -10.60 5.80
C TYR A 56 7.30 -9.40 5.99
N LEU A 57 6.05 -9.56 5.56
CA LEU A 57 5.04 -8.55 5.82
C LEU A 57 4.74 -8.46 7.32
N ARG A 58 4.36 -7.25 7.74
CA ARG A 58 3.95 -6.96 9.11
C ARG A 58 2.59 -6.32 9.12
N GLN A 59 1.83 -6.54 10.18
CA GLN A 59 0.58 -5.85 10.39
C GLN A 59 0.80 -4.60 11.23
N VAL A 60 0.29 -3.47 10.76
CA VAL A 60 0.30 -2.17 11.46
C VAL A 60 -1.12 -1.63 11.40
N ASP A 61 -1.77 -1.44 12.56
CA ASP A 61 -3.15 -0.94 12.66
C ASP A 61 -4.15 -1.72 11.76
N GLY A 62 -4.04 -3.04 11.74
CA GLY A 62 -4.88 -3.91 10.91
C GLY A 62 -4.53 -3.94 9.42
N ILE A 63 -3.54 -3.14 8.97
CA ILE A 63 -3.09 -3.05 7.58
C ILE A 63 -1.77 -3.79 7.40
N TRP A 64 -1.72 -4.71 6.44
CA TRP A 64 -0.51 -5.43 6.05
C TRP A 64 0.41 -4.53 5.23
N SER A 65 1.61 -4.31 5.78
CA SER A 65 2.64 -3.46 5.22
C SER A 65 3.90 -4.28 4.93
N GLY A 66 4.72 -3.76 4.02
CA GLY A 66 6.04 -4.33 3.75
C GLY A 66 6.91 -4.36 5.01
N PRO A 67 8.04 -5.07 4.95
CA PRO A 67 8.97 -5.11 6.06
C PRO A 67 9.37 -3.71 6.49
N ALA A 68 9.77 -3.58 7.76
CA ALA A 68 10.36 -2.35 8.26
C ALA A 68 11.59 -2.02 7.42
N MET A 69 11.44 -1.11 6.45
CA MET A 69 12.59 -0.61 5.70
C MET A 69 13.47 0.16 6.68
N PRO A 70 14.79 -0.05 6.70
CA PRO A 70 15.68 0.78 7.50
C PRO A 70 15.49 2.24 7.09
N GLU A 71 15.50 3.15 8.06
CA GLU A 71 15.12 4.56 7.91
C GLU A 71 15.82 5.27 6.72
N ARG A 72 17.08 4.91 6.46
CA ARG A 72 17.88 5.40 5.32
C ARG A 72 17.28 5.07 3.95
N ALA A 73 16.56 3.95 3.82
CA ALA A 73 15.86 3.56 2.58
C ALA A 73 14.50 4.27 2.43
N GLN A 74 13.87 4.71 3.53
CA GLN A 74 12.62 5.48 3.51
C GLN A 74 12.86 6.93 3.06
N ALA A 75 13.95 7.57 3.52
CA ALA A 75 14.30 8.94 3.14
C ALA A 75 14.50 9.11 1.62
N ALA A 76 15.11 8.12 0.95
CA ALA A 76 15.36 8.16 -0.50
C ALA A 76 14.08 8.16 -1.36
N LYS A 77 12.97 7.62 -0.87
CA LYS A 77 11.67 7.67 -1.60
C LYS A 77 10.93 8.99 -1.39
N ARG A 78 11.08 9.65 -0.24
CA ARG A 78 10.49 10.97 0.04
C ARG A 78 11.13 12.10 -0.78
N GLY A 79 12.43 12.00 -1.08
CA GLY A 79 13.14 13.01 -1.87
C GLY A 79 12.74 13.09 -3.35
N ARG A 80 12.12 12.04 -3.91
CA ARG A 80 11.73 12.02 -5.34
C ARG A 80 10.36 12.65 -5.63
N VAL A 81 9.56 12.95 -4.59
CA VAL A 81 8.18 13.48 -4.76
C VAL A 81 8.16 15.01 -4.75
N THR A 82 9.13 15.66 -4.10
CA THR A 82 9.19 17.13 -4.00
C THR A 82 9.62 17.81 -5.30
N GLU A 83 10.29 17.09 -6.20
CA GLU A 83 10.77 17.65 -7.48
C GLU A 83 9.70 17.63 -8.59
N ALA A 84 8.70 16.72 -8.50
CA ALA A 84 7.67 16.56 -9.54
C ALA A 84 6.48 17.54 -9.41
N VAL A 85 6.30 18.23 -8.28
CA VAL A 85 5.18 19.18 -8.07
C VAL A 85 5.54 20.61 -8.52
N ALA A 86 6.78 20.87 -8.91
CA ALA A 86 7.23 22.21 -9.33
C ALA A 86 6.93 22.55 -10.81
N ALA A 87 6.46 21.60 -11.62
CA ALA A 87 6.38 21.75 -13.09
C ALA A 87 4.95 21.90 -13.67
N HIS A 88 3.93 22.22 -12.86
CA HIS A 88 2.58 22.53 -13.35
C HIS A 88 2.09 23.87 -12.77
N ALA A 89 2.72 24.96 -13.23
CA ALA A 89 2.11 26.29 -13.17
C ALA A 89 1.33 26.50 -14.48
N PRO A 90 0.04 26.88 -14.46
CA PRO A 90 -0.62 27.35 -15.67
C PRO A 90 -0.05 28.73 -16.07
N GLU A 91 0.26 28.91 -17.35
CA GLU A 91 0.69 30.20 -17.91
C GLU A 91 -0.45 31.22 -17.77
N PRO A 92 -0.16 32.47 -17.34
CA PRO A 92 -1.14 33.54 -17.39
C PRO A 92 -1.27 34.10 -18.83
N GLU A 93 -2.52 34.21 -19.30
CA GLU A 93 -2.89 34.94 -20.53
C GLU A 93 -2.70 36.46 -20.39
#